data_AF-A0A529X9N7-F1
#
_entry.id   AF-A0A529X9N7-F1
#
_cell.length_a   1.000
_cell.length_b   1.000
_cell.length_c   1.000
_cell.angle_alpha   90.00
_cell.angle_beta   90.00
_cell.angle_gamma   90.00
#
_symmetry.space_group_name_H-M   'P 1'
#
loop_
_entity.id
_entity.type
_entity.pdbx_description
1 polymer ?
#
loop_
_entity_poly.entity_id
_entity_poly.type
_entity_poly.pdbx_seq_one_letter_code
_entity_poly.pdbx_strand_id
1 'polypeptide(L)'
;MAMRADDLIDRRRLRRKLTFWRVAAFVVLAAAVIAFSAWVYDDNFTGQAVPHIAKVKIEGTITEDEELLKRLETIRKSAEVKGVILSIDSPGGTTV
;
A
#
# COMPACT_ATOMS: atom_id res chain seq x y z
N MET A 1 -21.86 16.09 54.64
CA MET A 1 -22.51 16.04 53.31
C MET A 1 -21.60 16.70 52.26
N ALA A 2 -20.42 16.15 52.01
CA ALA A 2 -19.47 16.66 50.98
C ALA A 2 -19.33 15.68 49.79
N MET A 3 -19.46 14.37 50.03
CA MET A 3 -19.28 13.34 48.98
C MET A 3 -20.22 13.44 47.77
N ARG A 4 -21.42 14.00 47.91
CA ARG A 4 -22.36 14.10 46.76
C ARG A 4 -22.05 15.26 45.82
N ALA A 5 -21.36 16.30 46.30
CA ALA A 5 -20.97 17.44 45.48
C ALA A 5 -19.72 17.11 44.65
N ASP A 6 -18.76 16.40 45.24
CA ASP A 6 -17.53 15.97 44.56
C ASP A 6 -17.81 14.97 43.43
N ASP A 7 -18.72 14.00 43.64
CA ASP A 7 -19.16 13.05 42.61
C ASP A 7 -19.78 13.74 41.37
N LEU A 8 -20.50 14.83 41.59
CA LEU A 8 -21.12 15.61 40.51
C LEU A 8 -20.09 16.37 39.67
N ILE A 9 -19.02 16.85 40.32
CA ILE A 9 -17.92 17.59 39.68
C ILE A 9 -17.02 16.63 38.89
N ASP A 10 -16.71 15.46 39.44
CA ASP A 10 -15.89 14.46 38.75
C ASP A 10 -16.57 13.89 37.51
N ARG A 11 -17.90 13.76 37.52
CA ARG A 11 -18.67 13.33 36.36
C ARG A 11 -18.61 14.33 35.19
N ARG A 12 -18.34 15.62 35.42
CA ARG A 12 -18.09 16.62 34.36
C ARG A 12 -16.67 16.53 33.84
N ARG A 13 -15.68 16.31 34.71
CA ARG A 13 -14.27 16.14 34.33
C ARG A 13 -14.03 14.84 33.55
N LEU A 14 -14.67 13.75 33.97
CA LEU A 14 -14.59 12.43 33.31
C LEU A 14 -15.09 12.48 31.87
N ARG A 15 -16.18 13.23 31.60
CA ARG A 15 -16.70 13.39 30.23
C ARG A 15 -15.68 14.04 29.29
N ARG A 16 -14.97 15.08 29.75
CA ARG A 16 -13.93 15.76 28.95
C ARG A 16 -12.72 14.89 28.69
N LYS A 17 -12.30 14.11 29.71
CA LYS A 17 -11.22 13.13 29.55
C LYS A 17 -11.60 12.01 28.60
N LEU A 18 -12.83 11.49 28.70
CA LEU A 18 -13.33 10.45 27.80
C LEU A 18 -13.43 10.92 26.34
N THR A 19 -13.91 12.14 26.08
CA THR A 19 -13.95 12.67 24.72
C THR A 19 -12.54 12.91 24.17
N PHE A 20 -11.61 13.38 24.99
CA PHE A 20 -10.20 13.52 24.60
C PHE A 20 -9.59 12.17 24.21
N TRP A 21 -9.77 11.14 25.03
CA TRP A 21 -9.27 9.79 24.74
C TRP A 21 -9.94 9.15 23.52
N ARG A 22 -11.22 9.43 23.28
CA ARG A 22 -11.90 9.00 22.04
C ARG A 22 -11.26 9.63 20.80
N VAL A 23 -11.05 10.94 20.80
CA VAL A 23 -10.42 11.64 19.67
C VAL A 23 -8.98 11.15 19.47
N ALA A 24 -8.20 11.01 20.54
CA ALA A 24 -6.85 10.47 20.48
C ALA A 24 -6.83 9.05 19.89
N ALA A 25 -7.75 8.18 20.31
CA ALA A 25 -7.86 6.83 19.75
C ALA A 25 -8.18 6.84 18.26
N PHE A 26 -9.10 7.71 17.80
CA PHE A 26 -9.39 7.84 16.37
C PHE A 26 -8.22 8.38 15.56
N VAL A 27 -7.45 9.34 16.11
CA VAL A 27 -6.24 9.86 15.46
C VAL A 27 -5.17 8.77 15.35
N VAL A 28 -4.94 8.01 16.42
CA VAL A 28 -4.00 6.88 16.41
C VAL A 28 -4.46 5.79 15.44
N LEU A 29 -5.75 5.47 15.42
CA LEU A 29 -6.32 4.51 14.46
C LEU A 29 -6.12 4.99 13.02
N ALA A 30 -6.44 6.25 12.72
CA ALA A 30 -6.26 6.83 11.39
C ALA A 30 -4.78 6.80 10.98
N ALA A 31 -3.87 7.19 11.87
CA ALA A 31 -2.43 7.12 11.62
C ALA A 31 -1.96 5.66 11.39
N ALA A 32 -2.47 4.70 12.17
CA ALA A 32 -2.16 3.29 12.00
C ALA A 32 -2.67 2.76 10.65
N VAL A 33 -3.87 3.14 10.21
CA VAL A 33 -4.41 2.76 8.90
C VAL A 33 -3.57 3.36 7.76
N ILE A 34 -3.16 4.62 7.86
CA ILE A 34 -2.31 5.29 6.85
C ILE A 34 -0.92 4.64 6.80
N ALA A 35 -0.32 4.34 7.96
CA ALA A 35 0.98 3.67 8.02
C ALA A 35 0.89 2.23 7.47
N PHE A 36 -0.19 1.53 7.80
CA PHE A 36 -0.41 0.16 7.34
C PHE A 36 -0.69 0.11 5.83
N SER A 37 -1.45 1.06 5.28
CA SER A 37 -1.68 1.12 3.84
C SER A 37 -0.38 1.36 3.09
N ALA A 38 0.48 2.28 3.55
CA ALA A 38 1.79 2.50 2.95
C ALA A 38 2.68 1.24 2.95
N TRP A 39 2.61 0.42 4.00
CA TRP A 39 3.37 -0.83 4.10
C TRP A 39 2.81 -1.95 3.21
N VAL A 40 1.48 -2.00 3.03
CA VAL A 40 0.81 -2.99 2.17
C VAL A 40 0.97 -2.67 0.68
N TYR A 41 1.05 -1.39 0.31
CA TYR A 41 1.32 -0.98 -1.07
C TYR A 41 2.78 -1.16 -1.49
N ASP A 42 3.69 -1.42 -0.54
CA ASP A 42 5.03 -1.88 -0.87
C ASP A 42 4.89 -3.35 -1.33
N ASP A 43 5.13 -3.59 -2.63
CA ASP A 43 4.90 -4.82 -3.42
C ASP A 43 5.50 -6.12 -2.82
N ASN A 44 6.12 -6.03 -1.66
CA ASN A 44 6.82 -7.08 -0.93
C ASN A 44 5.89 -8.08 -0.22
N PHE A 45 4.60 -7.77 0.01
CA PHE A 45 3.72 -8.65 0.80
C PHE A 45 2.95 -9.70 -0.04
N THR A 46 2.93 -9.57 -1.36
CA THR A 46 2.13 -10.40 -2.28
C THR A 46 3.00 -11.44 -3.01
N GLY A 47 3.73 -12.28 -2.29
CA GLY A 47 4.39 -13.46 -2.88
C GLY A 47 5.52 -13.19 -3.90
N GLN A 48 5.85 -11.92 -4.17
CA GLN A 48 7.01 -11.53 -4.98
C GLN A 48 8.33 -11.70 -4.22
N ALA A 49 8.30 -11.91 -2.90
CA ALA A 49 9.47 -12.00 -2.02
C ALA A 49 10.35 -13.25 -2.20
N VAL A 50 10.02 -14.12 -3.15
CA VAL A 50 10.87 -15.28 -3.48
C VAL A 50 11.58 -14.99 -4.80
N PRO A 51 12.90 -15.26 -4.87
CA PRO A 51 13.65 -15.18 -6.11
C PRO A 51 12.95 -15.93 -7.25
N HIS A 52 12.59 -15.23 -8.32
CA HIS A 52 11.85 -15.81 -9.43
C HIS A 52 12.32 -15.27 -10.78
N ILE A 53 11.88 -15.92 -11.85
CA ILE A 53 12.11 -15.49 -13.23
C ILE A 53 10.82 -14.86 -13.74
N ALA A 54 10.87 -13.60 -14.16
CA ALA A 54 9.73 -12.91 -14.72
C ALA A 54 9.51 -13.37 -16.17
N LYS A 55 8.27 -13.68 -16.55
CA LYS A 55 7.91 -13.99 -17.93
C LYS A 55 7.04 -12.88 -18.49
N VAL A 56 7.52 -12.23 -19.56
CA VAL A 56 6.80 -11.16 -20.26
C VAL A 56 6.44 -11.65 -21.65
N LYS A 57 5.18 -11.47 -22.04
CA LYS A 57 4.65 -11.82 -23.36
C LYS A 57 4.38 -10.54 -24.14
N ILE A 58 4.89 -10.47 -25.35
CA ILE A 58 4.62 -9.41 -26.32
C ILE A 58 3.91 -10.09 -27.48
N GLU A 59 2.61 -9.83 -27.61
CA GLU A 59 1.74 -10.47 -28.60
C GLU A 59 1.11 -9.40 -29.49
N GLY A 60 0.99 -9.66 -30.79
CA GLY A 60 0.40 -8.72 -31.75
C GLY A 60 1.35 -7.56 -32.12
N THR A 61 0.80 -6.52 -32.74
CA THR A 61 1.59 -5.39 -33.26
C THR A 61 2.18 -4.57 -32.11
N ILE A 62 3.49 -4.29 -32.17
CA ILE A 62 4.19 -3.45 -31.20
C ILE A 62 3.82 -1.99 -31.44
N THR A 63 3.12 -1.41 -30.48
CA THR A 63 2.79 0.02 -30.41
C THR A 63 3.35 0.63 -29.13
N GLU A 64 3.18 1.94 -28.95
CA GLU A 64 3.49 2.58 -27.67
C GLU A 64 2.51 2.09 -26.59
N ASP A 65 3.05 1.41 -25.58
CA ASP A 65 2.29 0.80 -24.48
C ASP A 65 2.95 1.19 -23.15
N GLU A 66 2.39 2.20 -22.49
CA GLU A 66 2.85 2.68 -21.19
C GLU A 66 2.76 1.61 -20.10
N GLU A 67 1.78 0.71 -20.19
CA GLU A 67 1.59 -0.35 -19.21
C GLU A 67 2.70 -1.39 -19.33
N LEU A 68 3.03 -1.81 -20.55
CA LEU A 68 4.16 -2.69 -20.82
C LEU A 68 5.47 -2.08 -20.30
N LEU A 69 5.72 -0.80 -20.59
CA LEU A 69 6.90 -0.09 -20.10
C LEU A 69 6.96 -0.05 -18.58
N LYS A 70 5.84 0.28 -17.92
CA LYS A 70 5.75 0.32 -16.46
C LYS A 70 5.99 -1.06 -15.85
N ARG A 71 5.43 -2.14 -16.42
CA ARG A 71 5.67 -3.51 -15.96
C ARG A 71 7.14 -3.89 -16.11
N LEU A 72 7.78 -3.57 -17.22
CA LEU A 72 9.21 -3.80 -17.43
C LEU A 72 10.06 -3.02 -16.42
N GLU A 73 9.67 -1.79 -16.12
CA GLU A 73 10.34 -0.94 -15.12
C GLU A 73 10.20 -1.50 -13.69
N THR A 74 9.03 -2.05 -13.34
CA THR A 74 8.82 -2.76 -12.08
C THR A 74 9.72 -3.99 -12.00
N ILE A 75 9.78 -4.80 -13.07
CA ILE A 75 10.63 -5.98 -13.15
C ILE A 75 12.11 -5.57 -12.99
N ARG A 76 12.55 -4.48 -13.64
CA ARG A 76 13.92 -3.95 -13.56
C ARG A 76 14.30 -3.52 -12.15
N LYS A 77 13.36 -2.96 -11.38
CA LYS A 77 13.58 -2.46 -10.02
C LYS A 77 13.47 -3.55 -8.95
N SER A 78 12.86 -4.69 -9.26
CA SER A 78 12.67 -5.77 -8.29
C SER A 78 13.99 -6.50 -8.02
N ALA A 79 14.40 -6.55 -6.76
CA ALA A 79 15.54 -7.34 -6.31
C ALA A 79 15.28 -8.85 -6.37
N GLU A 80 14.01 -9.25 -6.42
CA GLU A 80 13.57 -10.64 -6.41
C GLU A 80 13.54 -11.27 -7.80
N VAL A 81 13.45 -10.45 -8.86
CA VAL A 81 13.57 -10.95 -10.22
C VAL A 81 15.04 -11.26 -10.53
N LYS A 82 15.37 -12.54 -10.67
CA LYS A 82 16.74 -12.98 -11.00
C LYS A 82 16.98 -13.17 -12.50
N GLY A 83 15.92 -13.12 -13.29
CA GLY A 83 16.00 -13.22 -14.75
C GLY A 83 14.67 -12.91 -15.42
N VAL A 84 14.71 -12.67 -16.73
CA VAL A 84 13.53 -12.34 -17.53
C VAL A 84 13.48 -13.24 -18.77
N ILE A 85 12.33 -13.85 -19.02
CA ILE A 85 12.01 -14.56 -20.26
C ILE A 85 11.05 -13.67 -21.05
N LEU A 86 11.50 -13.24 -22.23
CA LEU A 86 10.67 -12.50 -23.17
C LEU A 86 10.14 -13.46 -24.24
N SER A 87 8.82 -13.59 -24.31
CA SER A 87 8.13 -14.38 -25.34
C SER A 87 7.50 -13.42 -26.33
N ILE A 88 8.03 -13.39 -27.55
CA ILE A 88 7.57 -12.47 -28.59
C ILE A 88 6.83 -13.26 -29.67
N ASP A 89 5.57 -12.90 -29.88
CA ASP A 89 4.74 -13.35 -31.00
C ASP A 89 4.13 -12.10 -31.66
N SER A 90 4.96 -11.42 -32.44
CA SER A 90 4.64 -10.11 -33.02
C SER A 90 5.04 -10.04 -34.49
N PRO A 91 4.19 -9.47 -35.37
CA PRO A 91 4.56 -9.17 -36.75
C PRO A 91 5.50 -7.94 -36.87
N GLY A 92 5.84 -7.27 -35.76
CA GLY A 92 6.58 -6.01 -35.75
C GLY A 92 5.70 -4.85 -35.29
N GLY A 93 6.07 -3.61 -35.64
CA GLY A 93 5.41 -2.42 -35.10
C GLY A 93 5.82 -1.11 -35.76
N THR A 94 5.56 -0.02 -35.05
CA THR A 94 5.91 1.35 -35.47
C THR A 94 7.30 1.71 -34.92
N THR A 95 8.11 2.41 -35.70
CA THR A 95 9.42 2.96 -35.25
C THR A 95 9.38 4.47 -35.05
N VAL A 96 8.19 5.06 -35.22
CA VAL A 96 7.94 6.50 -35.21
C VAL A 96 7.47 6.97 -33.86
#